data_AF-X1G8F4-F1
#
_entry.id   AF-X1G8F4-F1
#
_cell.length_a   1.000
_cell.length_b   1.000
_cell.length_c   1.000
_cell.angle_alpha   90.00
_cell.angle_beta   90.00
_cell.angle_gamma   90.00
#
_symmetry.space_group_name_H-M   'P 1'
#
loop_
_entity.id
_entity.type
_entity.pdbx_description
1 polymer ?
#
loop_
_entity_poly.entity_id
_entity_poly.type
_entity_poly.pdbx_seq_one_letter_code
_entity_poly.pdbx_strand_id
1 'polypeptide(L)'
;MKDSIAEITRNSWIYSHNTYTRYPFQANLYGLPDSVIKECVLGCINAYYGISGKTTKKNLSFYNWVIKTFGHGFAKHFFFPYNSKVFMTPLKELTADWIAPYVPQPGLEEVIYGAVTEQKKLFGY
;
A
#
# COMPACT_ATOMS: atom_id res chain seq x y z
N MET A 1 35.09 10.38 11.08
CA MET A 1 34.07 9.64 10.31
C MET A 1 32.63 10.04 10.65
N LYS A 2 32.36 10.73 11.78
CA LYS A 2 31.02 11.25 12.12
C LYS A 2 30.64 12.57 11.40
N ASP A 3 31.61 13.31 10.87
CA ASP A 3 31.38 14.65 10.29
C ASP A 3 31.05 14.65 8.78
N SER A 4 30.69 13.51 8.20
CA SER A 4 30.45 13.37 6.76
C SER A 4 29.11 12.69 6.40
N ILE A 5 28.21 12.54 7.38
CA ILE A 5 26.88 11.95 7.16
C ILE A 5 25.84 12.95 7.64
N ALA A 6 24.92 13.34 6.75
CA ALA A 6 23.78 14.17 7.08
C ALA A 6 22.58 13.28 7.47
N GLU A 7 21.93 13.61 8.58
CA GLU A 7 20.65 13.01 8.96
C GLU A 7 19.53 13.69 8.16
N ILE A 8 18.69 12.90 7.49
CA ILE A 8 17.60 13.40 6.65
C ILE A 8 16.30 12.75 7.09
N THR A 9 15.31 13.58 7.45
CA THR A 9 13.95 13.10 7.68
C THR A 9 13.30 12.69 6.36
N ARG A 10 12.77 11.47 6.28
CA ARG A 10 12.15 10.93 5.07
C ARG A 10 10.93 11.79 4.65
N ASN A 11 11.01 12.34 3.45
CA ASN A 11 9.91 13.09 2.82
C ASN A 11 9.57 12.49 1.45
N SER A 12 8.65 11.53 1.42
CA SER A 12 8.30 10.77 0.21
C SER A 12 6.83 10.94 -0.14
N TRP A 13 6.57 11.14 -1.44
CA TRP A 13 5.27 11.46 -2.02
C TRP A 13 4.98 10.56 -3.23
N ILE A 14 3.70 10.35 -3.48
CA ILE A 14 3.16 9.57 -4.57
C ILE A 14 2.26 10.51 -5.37
N TYR A 15 2.62 10.72 -6.63
CA TYR A 15 1.74 11.43 -7.57
C TYR A 15 0.76 10.43 -8.18
N SER A 16 -0.54 10.62 -7.92
CA SER A 16 -1.59 9.70 -8.35
C SER A 16 -2.92 10.45 -8.47
N HIS A 17 -3.72 10.12 -9.48
CA HIS A 17 -5.03 10.74 -9.71
C HIS A 17 -4.98 12.29 -9.72
N ASN A 18 -3.93 12.83 -10.36
CA ASN A 18 -3.70 14.27 -10.51
C ASN A 18 -3.56 15.04 -9.18
N THR A 19 -3.11 14.35 -8.13
CA THR A 19 -2.81 14.93 -6.82
C THR A 19 -1.60 14.25 -6.18
N TYR A 20 -1.07 14.82 -5.11
CA TYR A 20 0.00 14.25 -4.31
C TYR A 20 -0.55 13.67 -3.02
N THR A 21 -0.15 12.44 -2.70
CA THR A 21 -0.38 11.82 -1.39
C THR A 21 0.93 11.32 -0.79
N ARG A 22 1.01 11.19 0.53
CA ARG A 22 2.22 10.73 1.23
C ARG A 22 2.43 9.23 1.07
N TYR A 23 3.70 8.82 1.07
CA TYR A 23 4.02 7.41 1.28
C TYR A 23 3.85 7.03 2.76
N PRO A 24 3.27 5.86 3.08
CA PRO A 24 2.75 4.85 2.16
C PRO A 24 1.29 5.12 1.74
N PHE A 25 0.96 4.77 0.49
CA PHE A 25 -0.38 5.01 -0.11
C PHE A 25 -1.52 4.48 0.76
N GLN A 26 -1.34 3.29 1.32
CA GLN A 26 -2.34 2.57 2.11
C GLN A 26 -2.70 3.20 3.46
N ALA A 27 -1.90 4.17 3.94
CA ALA A 27 -2.20 4.94 5.15
C ALA A 27 -2.56 6.40 4.86
N ASN A 28 -2.53 6.83 3.59
CA ASN A 28 -2.66 8.23 3.18
C ASN A 28 -3.60 8.32 1.98
N LEU A 29 -4.90 8.19 2.23
CA LEU A 29 -5.93 8.26 1.21
C LEU A 29 -6.61 9.65 1.14
N TYR A 30 -6.52 10.43 2.21
CA TYR A 30 -7.11 11.76 2.32
C TYR A 30 -6.62 12.68 1.20
N GLY A 31 -7.56 13.34 0.51
CA GLY A 31 -7.29 14.21 -0.64
C GLY A 31 -7.25 13.49 -1.99
N LEU A 32 -7.34 12.16 -2.04
CA LEU A 32 -7.62 11.44 -3.28
C LEU A 32 -9.10 11.58 -3.68
N PRO A 33 -9.48 11.28 -4.94
CA PRO A 33 -10.89 11.29 -5.33
C PRO A 33 -11.73 10.30 -4.51
N ASP A 34 -12.95 10.68 -4.14
CA ASP A 34 -13.84 9.88 -3.29
C ASP A 34 -14.07 8.46 -3.80
N SER A 35 -14.15 8.28 -5.12
CA SER A 35 -14.28 6.96 -5.75
C SER A 35 -13.09 6.05 -5.46
N VAL A 36 -11.87 6.61 -5.50
CA VAL A 36 -10.61 5.90 -5.20
C VAL A 36 -10.57 5.52 -3.73
N ILE A 37 -10.89 6.47 -2.85
CA ILE A 37 -10.94 6.24 -1.40
C ILE A 37 -11.93 5.13 -1.09
N LYS A 38 -13.16 5.22 -1.62
CA LYS A 38 -14.21 4.23 -1.45
C LYS A 38 -13.76 2.83 -1.92
N GLU A 39 -13.19 2.72 -3.12
CA GLU A 39 -12.70 1.44 -3.65
C GLU A 39 -11.60 0.85 -2.75
N CYS A 40 -10.66 1.67 -2.28
CA CYS A 40 -9.57 1.22 -1.42
C CYS A 40 -10.06 0.77 -0.04
N VAL A 41 -10.90 1.56 0.62
CA VAL A 41 -11.43 1.24 1.95
C VAL A 41 -12.33 -0.01 1.91
N LEU A 42 -13.28 -0.07 0.97
CA LEU A 42 -14.14 -1.26 0.83
C LEU A 42 -13.34 -2.51 0.46
N GLY A 43 -12.34 -2.37 -0.42
CA GLY A 43 -11.43 -3.46 -0.76
C GLY A 43 -10.65 -3.99 0.45
N CYS A 44 -10.15 -3.08 1.30
CA CYS A 44 -9.43 -3.43 2.51
C CYS A 44 -10.33 -4.13 3.53
N ILE A 45 -11.57 -3.64 3.73
CA ILE A 45 -12.57 -4.28 4.59
C ILE A 45 -12.86 -5.71 4.11
N ASN A 46 -13.09 -5.90 2.81
CA ASN A 46 -13.34 -7.22 2.23
C ASN A 46 -12.15 -8.18 2.42
N ALA A 47 -10.92 -7.66 2.27
CA ALA A 47 -9.70 -8.43 2.51
C ALA A 47 -9.54 -8.80 3.99
N TYR A 48 -9.83 -7.87 4.91
CA TYR A 48 -9.75 -8.07 6.36
C TYR A 48 -10.69 -9.17 6.85
N TYR A 49 -11.93 -9.18 6.38
CA TYR A 49 -12.91 -10.23 6.73
C TYR A 49 -12.75 -11.54 5.93
N GLY A 50 -11.71 -11.66 5.10
CA GLY A 50 -11.42 -12.89 4.37
C GLY A 50 -12.42 -13.22 3.26
N ILE A 51 -13.21 -12.24 2.81
CA ILE A 51 -14.12 -12.38 1.65
C ILE A 51 -13.31 -12.74 0.39
N SER A 52 -12.05 -12.34 0.34
CA SER A 52 -11.09 -12.68 -0.72
C SER A 52 -10.48 -14.10 -0.63
N GLY A 53 -10.88 -14.93 0.35
CA GLY A 53 -10.51 -16.37 0.44
C GLY A 53 -9.66 -16.79 1.66
N LYS A 54 -9.79 -18.06 2.08
CA LYS A 54 -9.18 -18.67 3.30
C LYS A 54 -7.79 -19.31 3.11
N THR A 55 -6.96 -18.85 2.19
CA THR A 55 -5.59 -19.41 2.04
C THR A 55 -4.64 -18.91 3.13
N THR A 56 -3.43 -19.44 3.26
CA THR A 56 -2.37 -18.78 4.06
C THR A 56 -1.75 -17.62 3.26
N LYS A 57 -1.00 -16.71 3.90
CA LYS A 57 -0.23 -15.66 3.21
C LYS A 57 1.15 -16.14 2.71
N LYS A 58 1.50 -17.41 2.95
CA LYS A 58 2.82 -17.98 2.66
C LYS A 58 2.90 -18.41 1.19
N ASN A 59 4.06 -18.22 0.56
CA ASN A 59 4.37 -18.65 -0.80
C ASN A 59 3.37 -18.15 -1.87
N LEU A 60 2.76 -16.99 -1.63
CA LEU A 60 1.90 -16.34 -2.63
C LEU A 60 2.76 -15.59 -3.64
N SER A 61 2.26 -15.50 -4.87
CA SER A 61 2.73 -14.47 -5.79
C SER A 61 2.45 -13.07 -5.22
N PHE A 62 3.23 -12.08 -5.63
CA PHE A 62 3.05 -10.70 -5.21
C PHE A 62 1.64 -10.19 -5.53
N TYR A 63 1.11 -10.54 -6.71
CA TYR A 63 -0.28 -10.26 -7.08
C TYR A 63 -1.28 -10.78 -6.02
N ASN A 64 -1.21 -12.07 -5.69
CA ASN A 64 -2.16 -12.69 -4.77
C ASN A 64 -1.98 -12.16 -3.34
N TRP A 65 -0.74 -11.90 -2.94
CA TRP A 65 -0.45 -11.31 -1.64
C TRP A 65 -1.03 -9.91 -1.47
N VAL A 66 -0.93 -9.05 -2.51
CA VAL A 66 -1.53 -7.71 -2.50
C VAL A 66 -3.05 -7.78 -2.39
N ILE A 67 -3.71 -8.57 -3.24
CA ILE A 67 -5.18 -8.73 -3.19
C ILE A 67 -5.65 -9.19 -1.81
N LYS A 68 -4.90 -10.12 -1.21
CA LYS A 68 -5.23 -10.68 0.09
C LYS A 68 -4.95 -9.75 1.26
N THR A 69 -3.91 -8.93 1.17
CA THR A 69 -3.47 -8.07 2.27
C THR A 69 -4.18 -6.73 2.24
N PHE A 70 -4.40 -6.16 1.07
CA PHE A 70 -4.93 -4.80 0.91
C PHE A 70 -6.26 -4.77 0.16
N GLY A 71 -6.59 -5.79 -0.63
CA GLY A 71 -7.81 -5.81 -1.44
C GLY A 71 -7.66 -5.14 -2.81
N HIS A 72 -8.71 -5.29 -3.62
CA HIS A 72 -8.69 -4.90 -5.04
C HIS A 72 -8.53 -3.40 -5.28
N GLY A 73 -9.05 -2.54 -4.40
CA GLY A 73 -8.93 -1.08 -4.56
C GLY A 73 -7.48 -0.63 -4.51
N PHE A 74 -6.76 -0.98 -3.44
CA PHE A 74 -5.33 -0.69 -3.32
C PHE A 74 -4.49 -1.34 -4.43
N ALA A 75 -4.85 -2.56 -4.80
CA ALA A 75 -4.20 -3.27 -5.90
C ALA A 75 -4.28 -2.47 -7.21
N LYS A 76 -5.49 -2.02 -7.56
CA LYS A 76 -5.79 -1.25 -8.78
C LYS A 76 -5.13 0.12 -8.77
N HIS A 77 -5.26 0.87 -7.68
CA HIS A 77 -4.92 2.30 -7.67
C HIS A 77 -3.44 2.60 -7.37
N PHE A 78 -2.71 1.64 -6.80
CA PHE A 78 -1.30 1.84 -6.48
C PHE A 78 -0.44 0.62 -6.77
N PHE A 79 -0.69 -0.52 -6.10
CA PHE A 79 0.28 -1.62 -6.10
C PHE A 79 0.55 -2.19 -7.49
N PHE A 80 -0.47 -2.46 -8.29
CA PHE A 80 -0.27 -3.04 -9.62
C PHE A 80 0.36 -2.04 -10.60
N PRO A 81 -0.19 -0.83 -10.82
CA PRO A 81 0.41 0.11 -11.77
C PRO A 81 1.82 0.55 -11.37
N TYR A 82 2.10 0.69 -10.07
CA TYR A 82 3.44 1.05 -9.59
C TYR A 82 4.44 -0.10 -9.79
N ASN A 83 4.14 -1.29 -9.25
CA ASN A 83 5.12 -2.39 -9.27
C ASN A 83 5.29 -2.99 -10.67
N SER A 84 4.29 -2.94 -11.55
CA SER A 84 4.47 -3.33 -12.96
C SER A 84 5.45 -2.40 -13.68
N LYS A 85 5.48 -1.11 -13.35
CA LYS A 85 6.48 -0.16 -13.89
C LYS A 85 7.88 -0.44 -13.34
N VAL A 86 7.99 -0.73 -12.04
CA VAL A 86 9.28 -0.96 -11.38
C VAL A 86 9.92 -2.27 -11.82
N PHE A 87 9.16 -3.37 -11.84
CA PHE A 87 9.72 -4.71 -12.07
C PHE A 87 9.64 -5.16 -13.53
N MET A 88 8.84 -4.50 -14.37
CA MET A 88 8.68 -4.85 -15.79
C MET A 88 8.34 -6.33 -16.03
N THR A 89 7.72 -6.99 -15.04
CA THR A 89 7.45 -8.43 -15.00
C THR A 89 6.02 -8.66 -14.52
N PRO A 90 5.30 -9.68 -15.02
CA PRO A 90 3.98 -10.02 -14.51
C PRO A 90 4.00 -10.28 -13.00
N LEU A 91 3.19 -9.56 -12.23
CA LEU A 91 3.19 -9.64 -10.76
C LEU A 91 2.73 -11.00 -10.21
N LYS A 92 2.18 -11.86 -11.07
CA LYS A 92 1.82 -13.25 -10.74
C LYS A 92 3.04 -14.18 -10.74
N GLU A 93 4.12 -13.79 -11.40
CA GLU A 93 5.37 -14.57 -11.52
C GLU A 93 6.38 -14.20 -10.44
N LEU A 94 6.20 -13.05 -9.77
CA LEU A 94 7.02 -12.64 -8.63
C LEU A 94 6.48 -13.28 -7.35
N THR A 95 7.35 -13.87 -6.54
CA THR A 95 6.97 -14.28 -5.18
C THR A 95 6.85 -13.07 -4.25
N ALA A 96 6.04 -13.15 -3.20
CA ALA A 96 5.83 -12.03 -2.27
C ALA A 96 6.78 -12.01 -1.07
N ASP A 97 7.48 -13.11 -0.79
CA ASP A 97 8.27 -13.36 0.41
C ASP A 97 9.42 -12.35 0.63
N TRP A 98 10.05 -11.90 -0.45
CA TRP A 98 11.17 -10.94 -0.35
C TRP A 98 10.72 -9.48 -0.15
N ILE A 99 9.50 -9.12 -0.57
CA ILE A 99 9.01 -7.73 -0.53
C ILE A 99 8.02 -7.47 0.61
N ALA A 100 7.22 -8.47 0.98
CA ALA A 100 6.17 -8.35 1.98
C ALA A 100 6.65 -7.80 3.34
N PRO A 101 7.86 -8.13 3.85
CA PRO A 101 8.37 -7.56 5.09
C PRO A 101 8.58 -6.04 5.05
N TYR A 102 8.86 -5.49 3.86
CA TYR A 102 9.22 -4.08 3.67
C TYR A 102 8.04 -3.18 3.28
N VAL A 103 6.91 -3.77 2.89
CA VAL A 103 5.69 -3.01 2.56
C VAL A 103 4.93 -2.74 3.86
N PRO A 104 4.69 -1.47 4.24
CA PRO A 104 3.92 -1.16 5.43
C PRO A 104 2.51 -1.76 5.38
N GLN A 105 2.06 -2.37 6.48
CA GLN A 105 0.74 -2.99 6.58
C GLN A 105 -0.06 -2.28 7.68
N PRO A 106 -0.62 -1.09 7.41
CA PRO A 106 -1.48 -0.42 8.38
C PRO A 106 -2.70 -1.28 8.70
N GLY A 107 -3.14 -1.24 9.95
CA GLY A 107 -4.40 -1.82 10.39
C GLY A 107 -5.61 -1.09 9.79
N LEU A 108 -6.78 -1.73 9.86
CA LEU A 108 -8.00 -1.19 9.27
C LEU A 108 -8.36 0.20 9.82
N GLU A 109 -8.18 0.43 11.13
CA GLU A 109 -8.40 1.74 11.76
C GLU A 109 -7.50 2.83 11.15
N GLU A 110 -6.23 2.51 10.89
CA GLU A 110 -5.26 3.46 10.33
C GLU A 110 -5.57 3.77 8.86
N VAL A 111 -6.06 2.77 8.11
CA VAL A 111 -6.57 2.95 6.74
C VAL A 111 -7.78 3.89 6.74
N ILE A 112 -8.75 3.66 7.64
CA ILE A 112 -9.96 4.49 7.74
C ILE A 112 -9.60 5.91 8.18
N TYR A 113 -8.76 6.05 9.21
CA TYR A 113 -8.28 7.35 9.67
C TYR A 113 -7.58 8.10 8.53
N GLY A 114 -6.67 7.42 7.82
CA GLY A 114 -5.95 7.99 6.68
C GLY A 114 -6.82 8.29 5.46
N ALA A 115 -8.07 7.82 5.42
CA ALA A 115 -9.05 8.15 4.39
C ALA A 115 -9.79 9.46 4.68
N VAL A 116 -10.04 9.76 5.95
CA VAL A 116 -10.85 10.92 6.37
C VAL A 116 -10.01 12.04 6.98
N THR A 117 -8.73 11.81 7.24
CA THR A 117 -7.85 12.78 7.89
C THR A 117 -6.42 12.65 7.37
N GLU A 118 -5.69 13.77 7.35
CA GLU A 118 -4.26 13.77 7.08
C GLU A 118 -3.50 13.01 8.19
N GLN A 119 -2.78 11.97 7.81
CA GLN A 119 -2.10 11.07 8.72
C GLN A 119 -0.73 11.62 9.15
N LYS A 120 -0.48 11.69 10.45
CA LYS A 120 0.80 12.16 11.04
C LYS A 120 1.70 11.01 11.50
N LYS A 121 1.16 9.81 11.63
CA LYS A 121 1.93 8.63 12.01
C LYS A 121 2.93 8.25 10.91
N LEU A 122 4.17 7.99 11.30
CA LEU A 122 5.18 7.40 10.42
C LEU A 122 4.95 5.89 10.29
N PHE A 123 4.99 5.39 9.07
CA PHE A 123 4.85 3.97 8.76
C PHE A 123 6.12 3.42 8.11
N GLY A 124 6.50 2.20 8.48
CA GLY A 124 7.76 1.60 8.06
C GLY A 124 8.93 2.02 8.94
N TYR A 125 10.14 1.74 8.46
CA TYR A 125 11.41 2.08 9.11
C TYR A 125 11.75 3.56 8.98
#